data_AF-A0A534PV81-F1
#
_entry.id   AF-A0A534PV81-F1
#
_cell.length_a   1.000
_cell.length_b   1.000
_cell.length_c   1.000
_cell.angle_alpha   90.00
_cell.angle_beta   90.00
_cell.angle_gamma   90.00
#
_symmetry.space_group_name_H-M   'P 1'
#
loop_
_entity.id
_entity.type
_entity.pdbx_description
1 polymer ?
#
loop_
_entity_poly.entity_id
_entity_poly.type
_entity_poly.pdbx_seq_one_letter_code
_entity_poly.pdbx_strand_id
1 'polypeptide(L)'
;MLPAKGNGARGRRRIRRSARQVASDDAKILTYVKAHPAVRSIAIQKEVRLRKPAIASGLLRLREANKIRSKGVRAGTTYSAA
;
A
#
# COMPACT_ATOMS: atom_id res chain seq x y z
N MET A 1 -16.84 18.42 45.81
CA MET A 1 -16.08 17.17 45.60
C MET A 1 -16.30 16.71 44.16
N LEU A 2 -15.20 16.56 43.41
CA LEU A 2 -14.96 15.91 42.09
C LEU A 2 -16.06 15.89 41.00
N PRO A 3 -15.79 16.43 39.78
CA PRO A 3 -16.54 16.12 38.56
C PRO A 3 -15.90 15.00 37.71
N ALA A 4 -16.73 14.42 36.83
CA ALA A 4 -16.43 13.69 35.59
C ALA A 4 -15.92 12.23 35.66
N LYS A 5 -16.75 11.30 35.17
CA LYS A 5 -16.30 10.04 34.54
C LYS A 5 -16.65 10.09 33.05
N GLY A 6 -15.69 10.61 32.27
CA GLY A 6 -15.73 10.55 30.82
C GLY A 6 -15.32 9.18 30.27
N ASN A 7 -15.76 8.95 29.03
CA ASN A 7 -15.06 8.20 27.98
C ASN A 7 -14.58 6.78 28.28
N GLY A 8 -15.51 5.83 28.16
CA GLY A 8 -15.20 4.46 27.71
C GLY A 8 -15.12 4.38 26.18
N ALA A 9 -14.26 5.19 25.55
CA ALA A 9 -13.97 5.07 24.13
C ALA A 9 -13.31 3.71 23.88
N ARG A 10 -14.10 2.71 23.51
CA ARG A 10 -13.65 1.44 22.90
C ARG A 10 -13.09 1.73 21.50
N GLY A 11 -12.03 2.54 21.45
CA GLY A 11 -11.22 2.71 20.27
C GLY A 11 -10.48 1.40 20.04
N ARG A 12 -11.01 0.57 19.12
CA ARG A 12 -10.21 -0.45 18.42
C ARG A 12 -8.88 0.21 18.08
N ARG A 13 -7.82 -0.20 18.79
CA ARG A 13 -6.45 0.27 18.57
C ARG A 13 -6.07 -0.18 17.16
N ARG A 14 -6.40 0.62 16.15
CA ARG A 14 -5.88 0.46 14.78
C ARG A 14 -4.37 0.55 14.97
N ILE A 15 -3.69 -0.58 14.97
CA ILE A 15 -2.23 -0.64 14.96
C ILE A 15 -1.83 0.09 13.67
N ARG A 16 -1.50 1.38 13.80
CA ARG A 16 -1.04 2.20 12.69
C ARG A 16 0.29 1.59 12.27
N ARG A 17 0.39 1.17 11.02
CA ARG A 17 1.66 0.68 10.47
C ARG A 17 2.71 1.78 10.63
N SER A 18 3.87 1.42 11.16
CA SER A 18 4.99 2.35 11.30
C SER A 18 5.51 2.78 9.94
N ALA A 19 6.05 4.00 9.85
CA ALA A 19 6.60 4.54 8.60
C ALA A 19 7.67 3.63 7.96
N ARG A 20 8.49 2.96 8.79
CA ARG A 20 9.49 1.97 8.34
C ARG A 20 8.86 0.76 7.66
N GLN A 21 7.74 0.25 8.20
CA GLN A 21 7.05 -0.90 7.64
C GLN A 21 6.41 -0.55 6.30
N VAL A 22 5.84 0.66 6.21
CA VAL A 22 5.34 1.24 4.96
C VAL A 22 6.44 1.33 3.90
N ALA A 23 7.61 1.86 4.24
CA ALA A 23 8.73 1.98 3.32
C ALA A 23 9.25 0.61 2.85
N SER A 24 9.27 -0.37 3.76
CA SER A 24 9.64 -1.76 3.42
C SER A 24 8.62 -2.40 2.48
N ASP A 25 7.32 -2.22 2.72
CA ASP A 25 6.25 -2.69 1.84
C ASP A 25 6.39 -2.08 0.43
N ASP A 26 6.59 -0.76 0.36
CA ASP A 26 6.75 -0.03 -0.90
C ASP A 26 8.00 -0.48 -1.67
N ALA A 27 9.11 -0.73 -0.96
CA ALA A 27 10.33 -1.25 -1.57
C ALA A 27 10.10 -2.64 -2.20
N LYS A 28 9.37 -3.54 -1.52
CA LYS A 28 9.05 -4.86 -2.08
C LYS A 28 8.17 -4.76 -3.33
N ILE A 29 7.16 -3.89 -3.31
CA ILE A 29 6.30 -3.63 -4.47
C ILE A 29 7.13 -3.10 -5.64
N LEU A 30 8.02 -2.14 -5.39
CA LEU A 30 8.87 -1.55 -6.43
C LEU A 30 9.84 -2.58 -7.03
N THR A 31 10.50 -3.39 -6.20
CA THR A 31 11.40 -4.45 -6.67
C THR A 31 10.67 -5.42 -7.60
N TYR A 32 9.45 -5.83 -7.23
CA TYR A 32 8.66 -6.73 -8.04
C TYR A 32 8.21 -6.09 -9.37
N VAL A 33 7.76 -4.83 -9.35
CA VAL A 33 7.38 -4.08 -10.57
C VAL A 33 8.58 -3.85 -11.51
N LYS A 34 9.79 -3.72 -10.96
CA LYS A 34 11.02 -3.63 -11.76
C LYS A 34 11.38 -4.97 -12.42
N ALA A 35 11.20 -6.09 -11.70
CA ALA A 35 11.45 -7.42 -12.23
C ALA A 35 10.42 -7.86 -13.28
N HIS A 36 9.20 -7.34 -13.22
CA HIS A 36 8.11 -7.71 -14.11
C HIS A 36 7.49 -6.47 -14.79
N PRO A 37 7.91 -6.13 -16.01
CA PRO A 37 7.28 -5.05 -16.76
C PRO A 37 5.83 -5.42 -17.11
N ALA A 38 4.94 -4.41 -17.10
CA ALA A 38 3.51 -4.56 -17.39
C ALA A 38 2.76 -5.53 -16.46
N VAL A 39 3.12 -5.57 -15.18
CA VAL A 39 2.50 -6.46 -14.18
C VAL A 39 1.19 -5.89 -13.63
N ARG A 40 0.21 -6.75 -13.33
CA ARG A 40 -1.09 -6.36 -12.75
C ARG A 40 -1.04 -6.37 -11.23
N SER A 41 -1.82 -5.50 -10.58
CA SER A 41 -1.88 -5.42 -9.11
C SER A 41 -2.21 -6.75 -8.40
N ILE A 42 -3.01 -7.61 -9.04
CA ILE A 42 -3.34 -8.95 -8.53
C ILE A 42 -2.10 -9.85 -8.48
N ALA A 43 -1.21 -9.79 -9.48
CA ALA A 43 0.02 -10.56 -9.48
C ALA A 43 0.99 -10.06 -8.39
N ILE A 44 1.12 -8.74 -8.26
CA ILE A 44 1.90 -8.12 -7.17
C ILE A 44 1.37 -8.57 -5.80
N GLN A 45 0.04 -8.62 -5.64
CA GLN A 45 -0.58 -9.06 -4.38
C GLN A 45 -0.22 -10.52 -4.05
N LYS A 46 -0.26 -11.41 -5.05
CA LYS A 46 0.08 -12.83 -4.85
C LYS A 46 1.53 -13.01 -4.44
N GLU A 47 2.45 -12.29 -5.08
CA GLU A 47 3.88 -12.44 -4.81
C GLU A 47 4.31 -11.75 -3.51
N VAL A 48 3.97 -10.47 -3.34
CA VAL A 48 4.45 -9.66 -2.21
C VAL A 48 3.73 -10.05 -0.90
N ARG A 49 2.67 -10.87 -0.99
CA ARG A 49 1.85 -11.35 0.14
C ARG A 49 1.32 -10.24 1.04
N LEU A 50 1.07 -9.07 0.46
CA LEU A 50 0.48 -7.92 1.16
C LEU A 50 -1.03 -7.89 0.99
N ARG A 51 -1.71 -7.27 1.96
CA ARG A 51 -3.15 -7.04 1.87
C ARG A 51 -3.46 -6.06 0.73
N LYS A 52 -4.58 -6.27 0.03
CA LYS A 52 -5.09 -5.39 -1.04
C LYS A 52 -4.99 -3.87 -0.75
N PRO A 53 -5.40 -3.36 0.43
CA PRO A 53 -5.24 -1.92 0.72
C PRO A 53 -3.78 -1.47 0.83
N ALA A 54 -2.87 -2.33 1.29
CA ALA A 54 -1.45 -2.00 1.36
C ALA A 54 -0.83 -1.89 -0.04
N ILE A 55 -1.15 -2.82 -0.93
CA ILE A 55 -0.73 -2.80 -2.33
C ILE A 55 -1.26 -1.52 -3.01
N ALA A 56 -2.56 -1.22 -2.85
CA ALA A 56 -3.17 -0.07 -3.50
C ALA A 56 -2.54 1.27 -3.05
N SER A 57 -2.37 1.45 -1.73
CA SER A 57 -1.68 2.64 -1.20
C SER A 57 -0.20 2.70 -1.63
N GLY A 58 0.50 1.57 -1.65
CA GLY A 58 1.90 1.52 -2.08
C GLY A 58 2.08 1.85 -3.56
N LEU A 59 1.24 1.30 -4.44
CA LEU A 59 1.24 1.63 -5.86
C LEU A 59 0.92 3.11 -6.12
N LEU A 60 -0.03 3.68 -5.37
CA LEU A 60 -0.34 5.10 -5.45
C LEU A 60 0.88 5.96 -5.06
N ARG A 61 1.49 5.68 -3.90
CA ARG A 61 2.69 6.40 -3.43
C ARG A 61 3.86 6.28 -4.39
N LEU A 62 4.12 5.08 -4.92
CA LEU A 62 5.21 4.86 -5.88
C LEU A 62 4.96 5.59 -7.20
N ARG A 63 3.70 5.74 -7.61
CA ARG A 63 3.32 6.50 -8.80
C ARG A 63 3.47 8.01 -8.56
N GLU A 64 3.00 8.52 -7.42
CA GLU A 64 3.18 9.92 -7.01
C GLU A 64 4.67 10.29 -6.87
N ALA A 65 5.48 9.35 -6.40
CA ALA A 65 6.93 9.49 -6.34
C ALA A 65 7.66 9.28 -7.69
N ASN A 66 6.93 9.16 -8.81
CA ASN A 66 7.46 8.92 -10.15
C ASN A 66 8.40 7.70 -10.26
N LYS A 67 8.19 6.66 -9.44
CA LYS A 67 8.98 5.42 -9.48
C LYS A 67 8.35 4.34 -10.37
N ILE A 68 7.04 4.39 -10.54
CA ILE A 68 6.29 3.48 -11.41
C ILE A 68 5.29 4.25 -12.27
N ARG A 69 4.97 3.70 -13.44
CA ARG A 69 3.90 4.18 -14.32
C ARG A 69 2.78 3.15 -14.36
N SER A 70 1.55 3.62 -14.54
CA SER A 70 0.39 2.78 -14.77
C SER A 70 -0.08 2.94 -16.21
N LYS A 71 -0.34 1.84 -16.91
CA LYS A 71 -0.86 1.82 -18.28
C LYS A 71 -2.15 1.01 -18.36
N GLY A 72 -3.16 1.52 -19.07
CA GLY A 72 -4.45 0.85 -19.28
C GLY A 72 -5.59 1.47 -18.47
N VAL A 73 -6.79 0.90 -18.64
CA VAL A 73 -8.04 1.42 -18.06
C VAL A 73 -8.70 0.34 -17.20
N ARG A 74 -9.19 0.73 -16.01
CA ARG A 74 -9.93 -0.13 -15.07
C ARG A 74 -9.21 -1.47 -14.80
N ALA A 75 -9.85 -2.60 -15.10
CA ALA A 75 -9.34 -3.93 -14.84
C ALA A 75 -8.06 -4.24 -15.65
N GLY A 76 -7.82 -3.57 -16.77
CA GLY A 76 -6.64 -3.75 -17.62
C GLY A 76 -5.40 -2.98 -17.16
N THR A 77 -5.45 -2.31 -16.00
CA THR A 77 -4.32 -1.49 -15.53
C THR A 77 -3.11 -2.38 -15.19
N THR A 78 -1.99 -2.08 -15.85
CA THR A 78 -0.68 -2.69 -15.64
C THR A 78 0.29 -1.64 -15.10
N TYR A 79 1.35 -2.10 -14.44
CA TYR A 79 2.36 -1.25 -13.81
C TYR A 79 3.74 -1.61 -14.35
N SER A 80 4.56 -0.59 -14.56
CA SER A 80 5.95 -0.72 -14.97
C SER A 80 6.81 0.25 -14.18
N ALA A 81 8.11 0.00 -14.09
CA ALA A 81 9.05 1.00 -13.59
C ALA A 81 9.00 2.26 -14.47
N ALA A 82 9.17 3.44 -13.85
CA ALA A 82 9.09 4.74 -14.51
C ALA A 82 10.39 5.14 -15.19
#